data_AF-D4CKV3-F1
#
_entry.id   AF-D4CKV3-F1
#
_cell.length_a   1.000
_cell.length_b   1.000
_cell.length_c   1.000
_cell.angle_alpha   90.00
_cell.angle_beta   90.00
_cell.angle_gamma   90.00
#
_symmetry.space_group_name_H-M   'P 1'
#
loop_
_entity.id
_entity.type
_entity.pdbx_description
1 polymer ?
#
loop_
_entity_poly.entity_id
_entity_poly.type
_entity_poly.pdbx_seq_one_letter_code
_entity_poly.pdbx_strand_id
1 'polypeptide(L)'
;MWTDSVHMLHKRKISFRSIYPDSADSYNDLKPRDRPHVRNCQLRGVGIVSDIQASLSYFFELWRSEGKILKLLIHDLPGKNREMTENPREKRGEDSLPESFYELDLSKFDFSKAAIPEADVSAFLRAAEIGPETEKAGGGDKADRGHWTVLSDTGRIRPCTGCFCCWLKTPGRCVIRDGFEHMGALLSEADELLIISRCSFGGFSPFVKNVMDRSIGYLLPYFRIIRGEMHHRIRPKRAPLPLRILFYGEDITEEEKAEAESYVKSVCLNLEAELRELRFYESSKVRAGEKATEPAEHSAEPILRDLSGQKSSEGFVPLNGKPRADDPAFDGTRSGRLVLLNGSLRGKRSNTLAFLETIRENTGKEAELYSLSQYMGKQEKLLSLLKGADTLILGMPLYVDGIPSAVLRLMEALQASRQDPGRRIYVVSNMGFYESRQLRNLLRMVQIWSEKCSYTYRGGLAIGAGEMLGTLVRRIPLCSGPMKHAGKALLLLSERIREGKALEEDLYIGPAFFPRFFYILAAHMNFRGEGKKNGLSARDLLAAARI
;
A
#
# COMPACT_ATOMS: atom_id res chain seq x y z
N MET A 1 18.08 35.34 46.47
CA MET A 1 17.36 35.02 47.72
C MET A 1 15.97 34.54 47.28
N TRP A 2 15.71 33.23 47.07
CA TRP A 2 15.43 32.21 48.10
C TRP A 2 14.37 32.75 49.08
N THR A 3 13.14 32.22 49.21
CA THR A 3 12.75 30.80 49.45
C THR A 3 11.23 30.57 49.32
N ASP A 4 10.87 29.40 48.76
CA ASP A 4 9.90 28.37 49.21
C ASP A 4 8.41 28.73 49.49
N SER A 5 7.39 27.91 49.20
CA SER A 5 7.31 26.45 49.24
C SER A 5 6.11 25.89 48.43
N VAL A 6 6.27 24.62 48.05
CA VAL A 6 5.32 23.69 47.44
C VAL A 6 4.29 23.13 48.46
N HIS A 7 3.11 22.75 47.96
CA HIS A 7 2.12 21.73 48.43
C HIS A 7 0.71 22.22 48.81
N MET A 8 -0.30 21.87 48.01
CA MET A 8 -1.25 20.77 48.30
C MET A 8 -2.44 20.75 47.31
N LEU A 9 -2.59 19.61 46.64
CA LEU A 9 -3.80 19.19 45.95
C LEU A 9 -4.93 18.94 46.97
N HIS A 10 -6.13 19.49 46.73
CA HIS A 10 -7.36 18.95 47.29
C HIS A 10 -8.42 18.69 46.21
N LYS A 11 -8.82 17.41 46.16
CA LYS A 11 -9.91 16.80 45.41
C LYS A 11 -11.20 17.64 45.43
N ARG A 12 -11.78 17.95 44.27
CA ARG A 12 -13.22 18.20 44.14
C ARG A 12 -13.87 17.11 43.30
N LYS A 13 -14.64 16.24 43.97
CA LYS A 13 -15.65 15.37 43.37
C LYS A 13 -16.72 16.25 42.74
N ILE A 14 -17.04 16.06 41.46
CA ILE A 14 -18.24 16.62 40.84
C ILE A 14 -19.30 15.51 40.86
N SER A 15 -20.38 15.71 41.64
CA SER A 15 -21.59 14.87 41.57
C SER A 15 -22.59 15.51 40.63
N PHE A 16 -23.08 14.76 39.64
CA PHE A 16 -24.20 15.20 38.81
C PHE A 16 -25.52 15.03 39.58
N ARG A 17 -26.13 16.15 40.00
CA ARG A 17 -27.54 16.19 40.40
C ARG A 17 -28.18 17.49 39.90
N SER A 18 -29.27 17.28 39.14
CA SER A 18 -30.39 18.18 38.83
C SER A 18 -30.16 19.39 37.92
N ILE A 19 -30.69 19.29 36.69
CA ILE A 19 -31.21 20.44 35.92
C ILE A 19 -32.63 20.07 35.45
N TYR A 20 -33.60 19.94 36.36
CA TYR A 20 -35.05 20.11 36.08
C TYR A 20 -35.80 20.41 37.40
N PRO A 21 -36.91 21.19 37.38
CA PRO A 21 -37.74 21.42 38.56
C PRO A 21 -38.55 20.18 38.97
N ASP A 22 -38.75 20.01 40.28
CA ASP A 22 -39.25 18.81 40.98
C ASP A 22 -40.74 18.41 40.75
N SER A 23 -41.34 18.65 39.58
CA SER A 23 -42.77 18.32 39.42
C SER A 23 -43.23 17.83 38.04
N ALA A 24 -42.37 17.20 37.24
CA ALA A 24 -42.82 16.52 36.02
C ALA A 24 -41.95 15.29 35.71
N ASP A 25 -42.57 14.11 35.76
CA ASP A 25 -41.89 12.82 35.50
C ASP A 25 -41.75 12.50 34.00
N SER A 26 -42.35 13.29 33.10
CA SER A 26 -42.15 13.14 31.66
C SER A 26 -42.41 14.40 30.81
N TYR A 27 -41.78 14.46 29.63
CA TYR A 27 -41.92 15.52 28.62
C TYR A 27 -43.37 15.71 28.11
N ASN A 28 -44.21 14.68 28.24
CA ASN A 28 -45.58 14.71 27.71
C ASN A 28 -46.56 15.47 28.61
N ASP A 29 -46.16 15.78 29.85
CA ASP A 29 -47.04 16.40 30.87
C ASP A 29 -47.05 17.94 30.81
N LEU A 30 -46.30 18.55 29.89
CA LEU A 30 -46.26 20.01 29.72
C LEU A 30 -47.36 20.53 28.78
N LYS A 31 -48.06 21.59 29.23
CA LYS A 31 -49.08 22.31 28.44
C LYS A 31 -48.46 22.91 27.16
N PRO A 32 -49.19 22.92 26.02
CA PRO A 32 -48.62 23.27 24.71
C PRO A 32 -47.98 24.66 24.60
N ARG A 33 -48.34 25.60 25.48
CA ARG A 33 -47.87 27.00 25.46
C ARG A 33 -46.52 27.20 26.15
N ASP A 34 -46.09 26.23 26.97
CA ASP A 34 -44.81 26.25 27.70
C ASP A 34 -43.77 25.30 27.09
N ARG A 35 -44.05 24.74 25.91
CA ARG A 35 -43.08 23.92 25.17
C ARG A 35 -42.16 24.84 24.35
N PRO A 36 -40.84 24.85 24.59
CA PRO A 36 -39.92 25.64 23.78
C PRO A 36 -39.94 25.15 22.32
N HIS A 37 -39.96 26.09 21.37
CA HIS A 37 -39.94 25.79 19.94
C HIS A 37 -38.68 24.99 19.56
N VAL A 38 -38.87 23.72 19.24
CA VAL A 38 -37.82 22.81 18.78
C VAL A 38 -37.42 23.17 17.34
N ARG A 39 -36.28 23.83 17.17
CA ARG A 39 -35.50 23.76 15.92
C ARG A 39 -34.49 22.61 16.05
N ASN A 40 -34.78 21.55 15.31
CA ASN A 40 -34.04 20.31 15.09
C ASN A 40 -32.55 20.31 15.47
N CYS A 41 -32.26 19.88 16.69
CA CYS A 41 -31.05 19.14 17.03
C CYS A 41 -31.49 17.73 17.46
N GLN A 42 -31.35 16.75 16.57
CA GLN A 42 -31.42 15.34 16.92
C GLN A 42 -30.03 14.87 17.33
N LEU A 43 -29.81 14.76 18.64
CA LEU A 43 -28.78 13.92 19.24
C LEU A 43 -29.29 12.48 19.28
N ARG A 44 -28.67 11.60 18.48
CA ARG A 44 -28.52 10.17 18.79
C ARG A 44 -27.17 9.68 18.28
N GLY A 45 -26.25 9.43 19.22
CA GLY A 45 -25.02 8.64 19.02
C GLY A 45 -23.74 9.44 18.79
N VAL A 46 -23.28 10.24 19.78
CA VAL A 46 -21.94 10.85 19.75
C VAL A 46 -21.30 10.69 21.14
N GLY A 47 -20.09 10.14 21.17
CA GLY A 47 -19.27 10.08 22.39
C GLY A 47 -18.12 9.06 22.34
N ILE A 48 -17.51 8.87 21.16
CA ILE A 48 -16.20 8.19 20.96
C ILE A 48 -15.47 8.83 19.74
N VAL A 49 -16.22 9.36 18.76
CA VAL A 49 -15.66 9.85 17.50
C VAL A 49 -15.11 11.29 17.56
N SER A 50 -15.62 12.14 18.47
CA SER A 50 -15.10 13.50 18.68
C SER A 50 -13.78 13.53 19.45
N ASP A 51 -13.56 12.53 20.32
CA ASP A 51 -12.43 12.53 21.23
C ASP A 51 -11.15 12.08 20.51
N ILE A 52 -11.19 11.09 19.63
CA ILE A 52 -9.99 10.63 18.90
C ILE A 52 -9.38 11.72 18.00
N GLN A 53 -10.23 12.52 17.34
CA GLN A 53 -9.76 13.59 16.46
C GLN A 53 -9.15 14.74 17.27
N ALA A 54 -9.82 15.16 18.35
CA ALA A 54 -9.30 16.15 19.28
C ALA A 54 -8.01 15.68 19.98
N SER A 55 -7.93 14.41 20.40
CA SER A 55 -6.75 13.81 21.01
C SER A 55 -5.55 13.74 20.06
N LEU A 56 -5.76 13.48 18.77
CA LEU A 56 -4.67 13.43 17.78
C LEU A 56 -4.19 14.82 17.33
N SER A 57 -5.11 15.78 17.14
CA SER A 57 -4.72 17.17 16.87
C SER A 57 -4.00 17.76 18.08
N TYR A 58 -4.51 17.52 19.30
CA TYR A 58 -3.85 17.89 20.56
C TYR A 58 -2.50 17.19 20.70
N PHE A 59 -2.40 15.89 20.37
CA PHE A 59 -1.15 15.15 20.37
C PHE A 59 -0.11 15.83 19.47
N PHE A 60 -0.43 16.14 18.21
CA PHE A 60 0.54 16.78 17.31
C PHE A 60 0.89 18.21 17.73
N GLU A 61 -0.06 18.97 18.29
CA GLU A 61 0.19 20.31 18.80
C GLU A 61 1.08 20.30 20.05
N LEU A 62 0.79 19.41 21.00
CA LEU A 62 1.60 19.18 22.20
C LEU A 62 3.00 18.64 21.85
N TRP A 63 3.07 17.66 20.96
CA TRP A 63 4.33 17.09 20.48
C TRP A 63 5.27 18.15 19.90
N ARG A 64 4.69 19.09 19.17
CA ARG A 64 5.41 20.19 18.54
C ARG A 64 5.75 21.31 19.49
N SER A 65 4.88 21.64 20.44
CA SER A 65 5.21 22.61 21.47
C SER A 65 6.37 22.13 22.34
N GLU A 66 6.58 20.81 22.42
CA GLU A 66 7.72 20.16 23.06
C GLU A 66 8.97 20.00 22.15
N GLY A 67 8.92 20.44 20.88
CA GLY A 67 10.07 20.39 19.96
C GLY A 67 10.43 18.99 19.43
N LYS A 68 9.53 18.01 19.56
CA LYS A 68 9.80 16.60 19.22
C LYS A 68 9.66 16.29 17.73
N ILE A 69 10.54 15.41 17.23
CA ILE A 69 10.57 14.88 15.85
C ILE A 69 9.55 13.72 15.72
N LEU A 70 8.77 13.68 14.63
CA LEU A 70 7.88 12.57 14.30
C LEU A 70 8.52 11.65 13.26
N LYS A 71 9.06 10.51 13.71
CA LYS A 71 9.57 9.45 12.84
C LYS A 71 8.50 8.38 12.61
N LEU A 72 8.27 7.96 11.37
CA LEU A 72 7.28 6.95 11.00
C LEU A 72 7.97 5.69 10.49
N LEU A 73 7.65 4.53 11.07
CA LEU A 73 8.15 3.22 10.64
C LEU A 73 7.00 2.38 10.08
N ILE A 74 7.15 1.86 8.87
CA ILE A 74 6.28 0.84 8.28
C ILE A 74 7.08 -0.44 8.10
N HIS A 75 6.66 -1.55 8.70
CA HIS A 75 7.38 -2.83 8.54
C HIS A 75 6.49 -4.08 8.46
N ASP A 76 7.01 -5.12 7.82
CA ASP A 76 6.40 -6.45 7.74
C ASP A 76 7.29 -7.56 8.35
N LEU A 77 8.29 -7.19 9.15
CA LEU A 77 9.22 -8.13 9.77
C LEU A 77 8.52 -9.28 10.51
N PRO A 78 8.98 -10.54 10.34
CA PRO A 78 8.39 -11.71 10.98
C PRO A 78 8.73 -11.75 12.48
N GLY A 79 7.70 -11.63 13.33
CA GLY A 79 7.81 -11.73 14.80
C GLY A 79 6.46 -12.11 15.41
N LYS A 80 6.45 -12.72 16.61
CA LYS A 80 5.19 -12.99 17.32
C LYS A 80 4.57 -11.66 17.75
N ASN A 81 3.67 -11.10 16.94
CA ASN A 81 2.79 -9.99 17.32
C ASN A 81 1.88 -10.30 18.54
N ARG A 82 1.99 -11.48 19.16
CA ARG A 82 1.13 -11.97 20.25
C ARG A 82 1.49 -11.44 21.64
N GLU A 83 2.71 -10.94 21.87
CA GLU A 83 3.06 -10.27 23.14
C GLU A 83 2.88 -8.73 23.08
N MET A 84 2.44 -8.19 21.94
CA MET A 84 2.26 -6.75 21.72
C MET A 84 0.87 -6.22 22.09
N THR A 85 0.07 -6.98 22.85
CA THR A 85 -1.28 -6.57 23.27
C THR A 85 -1.40 -6.16 24.73
N GLU A 86 -0.31 -6.21 25.51
CA GLU A 86 -0.35 -5.63 26.85
C GLU A 86 -0.19 -4.11 26.75
N ASN A 87 -1.32 -3.44 26.56
CA ASN A 87 -1.51 -2.12 27.13
C ASN A 87 -1.13 -2.26 28.62
N PRO A 88 -0.15 -1.52 29.17
CA PRO A 88 0.09 -1.54 30.60
C PRO A 88 -1.12 -0.90 31.27
N ARG A 89 -2.17 -1.70 31.46
CA ARG A 89 -3.30 -1.40 32.34
C ARG A 89 -2.78 -1.49 33.76
N GLU A 90 -1.97 -0.53 34.13
CA GLU A 90 -1.82 -0.13 35.53
C GLU A 90 -1.46 1.35 35.57
N LYS A 91 -2.54 2.14 35.67
CA LYS A 91 -2.58 3.55 36.08
C LYS A 91 -2.07 4.59 35.07
N ARG A 92 -3.00 5.16 34.28
CA ARG A 92 -3.09 6.62 34.02
C ARG A 92 -4.39 6.99 33.28
N GLY A 93 -4.87 8.21 33.52
CA GLY A 93 -6.24 8.71 33.27
C GLY A 93 -6.59 9.03 31.82
N GLU A 94 -7.74 9.70 31.66
CA GLU A 94 -8.58 9.92 30.45
C GLU A 94 -7.93 10.53 29.17
N ASP A 95 -6.60 10.60 29.06
CA ASP A 95 -5.86 11.16 27.91
C ASP A 95 -5.01 10.11 27.17
N SER A 96 -5.56 8.95 26.82
CA SER A 96 -4.80 7.86 26.15
C SER A 96 -4.96 7.86 24.63
N LEU A 97 -3.85 7.63 23.90
CA LEU A 97 -3.77 7.44 22.44
C LEU A 97 -4.72 6.33 21.92
N PRO A 98 -5.15 6.37 20.64
CA PRO A 98 -5.99 5.32 20.06
C PRO A 98 -5.25 3.96 20.05
N GLU A 99 -5.97 2.84 20.20
CA GLU A 99 -5.41 1.46 20.27
C GLU A 99 -4.47 1.07 19.09
N SER A 100 -4.46 1.83 17.99
CA SER A 100 -3.56 1.64 16.85
C SER A 100 -2.19 2.32 16.99
N PHE A 101 -1.97 3.08 18.07
CA PHE A 101 -0.74 3.81 18.35
C PHE A 101 -0.09 3.22 19.59
N TYR A 102 0.99 2.50 19.40
CA TYR A 102 1.80 1.96 20.49
C TYR A 102 3.24 2.45 20.36
N GLU A 103 3.84 2.79 21.49
CA GLU A 103 5.28 2.99 21.60
C GLU A 103 5.92 1.61 21.62
N LEU A 104 6.74 1.32 20.62
CA LEU A 104 7.39 0.03 20.50
C LEU A 104 8.86 0.19 20.88
N ASP A 105 9.26 -0.52 21.93
CA ASP A 105 10.66 -0.77 22.21
C ASP A 105 11.17 -1.80 21.19
N LEU A 106 11.83 -1.32 20.13
CA LEU A 106 12.38 -2.19 19.08
C LEU A 106 13.42 -3.18 19.63
N SER A 107 13.98 -2.98 20.83
CA SER A 107 14.86 -3.99 21.47
C SER A 107 14.11 -5.28 21.85
N LYS A 108 12.77 -5.25 21.88
CA LYS A 108 11.91 -6.42 22.13
C LYS A 108 11.51 -7.18 20.86
N PHE A 109 11.91 -6.71 19.68
CA PHE A 109 11.68 -7.43 18.44
C PHE A 109 12.68 -8.58 18.28
N ASP A 110 12.16 -9.78 18.09
CA ASP A 110 12.95 -10.96 17.75
C ASP A 110 13.32 -10.95 16.27
N PHE A 111 14.29 -10.09 15.90
CA PHE A 111 14.79 -9.97 14.53
C PHE A 111 15.55 -11.21 14.04
N SER A 112 15.84 -12.18 14.93
CA SER A 112 16.46 -13.45 14.56
C SER A 112 15.62 -14.22 13.53
N LYS A 113 14.31 -13.95 13.47
CA LYS A 113 13.38 -14.53 12.49
C LYS A 113 13.27 -13.75 11.19
N ALA A 114 13.64 -12.47 11.19
CA ALA A 114 13.71 -11.64 9.99
C ALA A 114 14.95 -11.92 9.15
N ALA A 115 15.86 -12.74 9.68
CA ALA A 115 17.16 -13.02 9.07
C ALA A 115 17.88 -11.71 8.70
N ILE A 116 17.95 -10.79 9.67
CA ILE A 116 18.82 -9.61 9.67
C ILE A 116 19.92 -9.87 10.74
N PRO A 117 21.23 -9.66 10.46
CA PRO A 117 22.29 -10.01 11.40
C PRO A 117 22.14 -9.23 12.71
N GLU A 118 22.42 -9.81 13.87
CA GLU A 118 22.24 -9.13 15.16
C GLU A 118 23.08 -7.83 15.30
N ALA A 119 24.24 -7.77 14.67
CA ALA A 119 25.08 -6.57 14.57
C ALA A 119 24.45 -5.49 13.68
N ASP A 120 23.72 -5.89 12.64
CA ASP A 120 23.01 -5.00 11.72
C ASP A 120 21.62 -4.65 12.21
N VAL A 121 20.96 -5.51 12.98
CA VAL A 121 19.81 -5.19 13.82
C VAL A 121 20.25 -4.14 14.81
N SER A 122 21.38 -4.32 15.48
CA SER A 122 21.94 -3.31 16.39
C SER A 122 22.37 -2.04 15.64
N ALA A 123 22.91 -2.12 14.42
CA ALA A 123 23.24 -0.96 13.59
C ALA A 123 21.99 -0.27 13.03
N PHE A 124 20.94 -1.02 12.74
CA PHE A 124 19.61 -0.61 12.31
C PHE A 124 18.87 0.11 13.44
N LEU A 125 18.89 -0.49 14.63
CA LEU A 125 18.47 0.06 15.90
C LEU A 125 19.25 1.34 16.21
N ARG A 126 20.58 1.34 16.09
CA ARG A 126 21.43 2.54 16.22
C ARG A 126 21.14 3.63 15.18
N ALA A 127 20.92 3.27 13.91
CA ALA A 127 20.57 4.19 12.82
C ALA A 127 19.13 4.70 12.92
N ALA A 128 18.26 3.98 13.63
CA ALA A 128 16.95 4.43 14.05
C ALA A 128 16.98 5.20 15.39
N GLU A 129 18.16 5.36 16.01
CA GLU A 129 18.37 5.92 17.36
C GLU A 129 17.65 5.17 18.49
N ILE A 130 17.34 3.89 18.30
CA ILE A 130 16.66 3.02 19.26
C ILE A 130 17.58 1.84 19.58
N GLY A 131 18.46 1.93 20.58
CA GLY A 131 19.23 0.77 21.08
C GLY A 131 19.70 0.97 22.53
N PRO A 132 19.84 -0.12 23.33
CA PRO A 132 20.15 -0.01 24.76
C PRO A 132 21.62 0.37 24.99
N GLU A 133 21.83 1.22 25.99
CA GLU A 133 23.14 1.58 26.54
C GLU A 133 23.96 0.32 26.84
N THR A 134 25.05 0.11 26.11
CA THR A 134 26.19 -0.64 26.63
C THR A 134 27.47 0.09 26.24
N GLU A 135 27.78 1.12 27.02
CA GLU A 135 29.08 1.38 27.65
C GLU A 135 29.22 2.88 27.99
N LYS A 136 29.02 3.18 29.28
CA LYS A 136 29.48 4.39 30.01
C LYS A 136 29.66 5.66 29.16
N ALA A 137 28.56 6.29 28.77
CA ALA A 137 28.60 7.72 28.46
C ALA A 137 28.75 8.49 29.79
N GLY A 138 29.96 8.98 30.05
CA GLY A 138 30.22 9.99 31.07
C GLY A 138 29.31 11.20 30.84
N GLY A 139 28.85 11.82 31.92
CA GLY A 139 27.81 12.84 31.91
C GLY A 139 28.02 13.95 30.88
N GLY A 140 26.97 14.33 30.18
CA GLY A 140 26.97 15.54 29.35
C GLY A 140 25.94 15.62 28.25
N ASP A 141 25.57 14.50 27.61
CA ASP A 141 24.65 14.53 26.45
C ASP A 141 23.31 13.85 26.76
N LYS A 142 22.27 14.65 26.92
CA LYS A 142 20.89 14.19 26.78
C LYS A 142 20.63 13.92 25.30
N ALA A 143 20.95 12.71 24.83
CA ALA A 143 20.59 12.25 23.50
C ALA A 143 19.06 12.32 23.32
N ASP A 144 18.65 13.07 22.31
CA ASP A 144 17.27 13.34 21.92
C ASP A 144 16.65 12.02 21.42
N ARG A 145 15.82 11.35 22.24
CA ARG A 145 15.21 10.07 21.86
C ARG A 145 14.09 10.35 20.86
N GLY A 146 14.36 10.20 19.56
CA GLY A 146 13.34 10.30 18.53
C GLY A 146 12.23 9.28 18.75
N HIS A 147 11.00 9.74 18.94
CA HIS A 147 9.84 8.88 19.13
C HIS A 147 9.31 8.37 17.77
N TRP A 148 9.12 7.06 17.64
CA TRP A 148 8.65 6.41 16.42
C TRP A 148 7.18 6.01 16.48
N THR A 149 6.40 6.40 15.48
CA THR A 149 5.09 5.78 15.21
C THR A 149 5.30 4.54 14.36
N VAL A 150 4.85 3.37 14.84
CA VAL A 150 5.10 2.08 14.17
C VAL A 150 3.82 1.52 13.56
N LEU A 151 3.91 1.14 12.29
CA LEU A 151 2.84 0.50 11.51
C LEU A 151 3.28 -0.92 11.11
N SER A 152 2.67 -1.92 11.74
CA SER A 152 2.96 -3.35 11.51
C SER A 152 1.71 -4.11 11.04
N ASP A 153 1.90 -5.33 10.51
CA ASP A 153 0.78 -6.17 10.07
C ASP A 153 0.04 -6.78 11.28
N THR A 154 -0.99 -6.08 11.75
CA THR A 154 -1.91 -6.58 12.78
C THR A 154 -3.06 -7.41 12.20
N GLY A 155 -3.06 -7.70 10.89
CA GLY A 155 -4.14 -8.40 10.19
C GLY A 155 -5.43 -7.59 10.02
N ARG A 156 -5.45 -6.31 10.39
CA ARG A 156 -6.67 -5.46 10.39
C ARG A 156 -6.83 -4.60 9.12
N ILE A 157 -5.73 -4.29 8.42
CA ILE A 157 -5.75 -3.36 7.29
C ILE A 157 -6.53 -3.92 6.10
N ARG A 158 -7.58 -3.22 5.67
CA ARG A 158 -8.34 -3.58 4.46
C ARG A 158 -7.72 -2.95 3.22
N PRO A 159 -7.79 -3.61 2.05
CA PRO A 159 -7.19 -3.10 0.82
C PRO A 159 -7.84 -1.81 0.35
N CYS A 160 -7.05 -0.96 -0.32
CA CYS A 160 -7.58 0.21 -1.02
C CYS A 160 -8.54 -0.23 -2.14
N THR A 161 -9.73 0.35 -2.17
CA THR A 161 -10.76 0.02 -3.15
C THR A 161 -10.80 0.98 -4.34
N GLY A 162 -9.93 1.99 -4.38
CA GLY A 162 -9.93 3.02 -5.43
C GLY A 162 -11.21 3.85 -5.46
N CYS A 163 -11.82 4.11 -4.31
CA CYS A 163 -13.09 4.85 -4.21
C CYS A 163 -12.95 6.38 -4.30
N PHE A 164 -11.71 6.90 -4.20
CA PHE A 164 -11.37 8.32 -4.18
C PHE A 164 -12.07 9.16 -3.08
N CYS A 165 -12.66 8.52 -2.07
CA CYS A 165 -13.34 9.25 -0.99
C CYS A 165 -12.38 10.08 -0.13
N CYS A 166 -11.10 9.66 -0.01
CA CYS A 166 -10.04 10.44 0.62
C CYS A 166 -9.65 11.72 -0.15
N TRP A 167 -10.22 11.92 -1.35
CA TRP A 167 -10.18 13.20 -2.07
C TRP A 167 -11.52 13.90 -2.05
N LEU A 168 -12.62 13.15 -2.25
CA LEU A 168 -13.92 13.70 -2.65
C LEU A 168 -14.99 13.71 -1.56
N LYS A 169 -14.74 13.09 -0.40
CA LYS A 169 -15.68 13.07 0.75
C LYS A 169 -15.01 13.50 2.04
N THR A 170 -13.83 12.96 2.30
CA THR A 170 -13.02 13.21 3.49
C THR A 170 -11.60 13.56 3.04
N PRO A 171 -11.36 14.77 2.48
CA PRO A 171 -10.04 15.15 1.98
C PRO A 171 -8.91 14.85 2.97
N GLY A 172 -7.94 14.03 2.56
CA GLY A 172 -6.79 13.65 3.39
C GLY A 172 -7.00 12.45 4.31
N ARG A 173 -8.25 11.98 4.51
CA ARG A 173 -8.60 10.88 5.43
C ARG A 173 -9.33 9.75 4.70
N CYS A 174 -8.93 8.51 4.92
CA CYS A 174 -9.66 7.37 4.35
C CYS A 174 -11.02 7.19 5.03
N VAL A 175 -12.03 6.77 4.26
CA VAL A 175 -13.35 6.39 4.81
C VAL A 175 -13.37 4.99 5.42
N ILE A 176 -12.34 4.19 5.14
CA ILE A 176 -12.17 2.86 5.70
C ILE A 176 -11.55 3.02 7.09
N ARG A 177 -12.37 2.81 8.14
CA ARG A 177 -11.95 2.93 9.55
C ARG A 177 -11.38 1.61 10.05
N ASP A 178 -10.07 1.45 9.99
CA ASP A 178 -9.35 0.22 10.36
C ASP A 178 -7.98 0.48 10.98
N GLY A 179 -7.74 1.72 11.46
CA GLY A 179 -6.48 2.18 12.02
C GLY A 179 -5.57 2.87 10.99
N PHE A 180 -5.85 2.70 9.69
CA PHE A 180 -5.05 3.26 8.59
C PHE A 180 -5.78 4.40 7.86
N GLU A 181 -6.84 4.97 8.45
CA GLU A 181 -7.55 6.11 7.85
C GLU A 181 -6.75 7.41 7.83
N HIS A 182 -5.75 7.56 8.72
CA HIS A 182 -5.00 8.80 8.93
C HIS A 182 -3.66 8.86 8.18
N MET A 183 -3.38 7.91 7.28
CA MET A 183 -2.12 7.85 6.54
C MET A 183 -1.74 9.15 5.82
N GLY A 184 -2.73 9.88 5.27
CA GLY A 184 -2.48 11.16 4.60
C GLY A 184 -1.86 12.19 5.54
N ALA A 185 -2.35 12.28 6.77
CA ALA A 185 -1.82 13.18 7.80
C ALA A 185 -0.49 12.67 8.35
N LEU A 186 -0.39 11.36 8.65
CA LEU A 186 0.85 10.77 9.15
C LEU A 186 2.04 11.04 8.21
N LEU A 187 1.86 10.87 6.89
CA LEU A 187 2.90 11.19 5.91
C LEU A 187 3.17 12.69 5.76
N SER A 188 2.15 13.55 5.95
CA SER A 188 2.28 15.00 5.84
C SER A 188 3.04 15.62 7.02
N GLU A 189 2.88 15.02 8.20
CA GLU A 189 3.46 15.52 9.45
C GLU A 189 4.78 14.81 9.83
N ALA A 190 5.12 13.70 9.18
CA ALA A 190 6.36 12.96 9.42
C ALA A 190 7.60 13.75 9.00
N ASP A 191 8.57 13.82 9.90
CA ASP A 191 9.91 14.37 9.64
C ASP A 191 10.83 13.32 8.98
N GLU A 192 10.47 12.04 9.10
CA GLU A 192 11.16 10.92 8.47
C GLU A 192 10.23 9.72 8.29
N LEU A 193 10.35 9.03 7.15
CA LEU A 193 9.72 7.75 6.90
C LEU A 193 10.78 6.65 6.69
N LEU A 194 10.71 5.61 7.50
CA LEU A 194 11.46 4.37 7.32
C LEU A 194 10.49 3.26 6.88
N ILE A 195 10.80 2.60 5.77
CA ILE A 195 10.08 1.42 5.30
C ILE A 195 11.00 0.22 5.36
N ILE A 196 10.55 -0.84 6.02
CA ILE A 196 11.22 -2.13 6.02
C ILE A 196 10.27 -3.13 5.38
N SER A 197 10.68 -3.73 4.28
CA SER A 197 9.77 -4.55 3.49
C SER A 197 10.49 -5.78 3.01
N ARG A 198 9.81 -6.92 3.02
CA ARG A 198 10.25 -8.02 2.16
C ARG A 198 10.22 -7.53 0.71
N CYS A 199 11.27 -7.85 -0.06
CA CYS A 199 11.29 -7.56 -1.48
C CYS A 199 10.38 -8.57 -2.19
N SER A 200 9.24 -8.10 -2.69
CA SER A 200 8.28 -8.93 -3.43
C SER A 200 8.32 -8.54 -4.90
N PHE A 201 9.01 -9.34 -5.72
CA PHE A 201 9.09 -9.19 -7.17
C PHE A 201 9.67 -7.84 -7.62
N GLY A 202 10.68 -7.33 -6.92
CA GLY A 202 11.24 -5.99 -7.18
C GLY A 202 10.38 -4.84 -6.63
N GLY A 203 9.59 -5.07 -5.58
CA GLY A 203 8.80 -4.03 -4.92
C GLY A 203 8.48 -4.33 -3.46
N PHE A 204 7.58 -3.53 -2.88
CA PHE A 204 7.12 -3.74 -1.50
C PHE A 204 6.31 -5.01 -1.34
N SER A 205 6.33 -5.58 -0.13
CA SER A 205 5.51 -6.71 0.26
C SER A 205 4.03 -6.35 0.33
N PRO A 206 3.11 -7.33 0.36
CA PRO A 206 1.69 -7.01 0.32
C PRO A 206 1.16 -6.22 1.52
N PHE A 207 1.78 -6.30 2.69
CA PHE A 207 1.40 -5.46 3.83
C PHE A 207 1.84 -4.01 3.62
N VAL A 208 3.14 -3.80 3.42
CA VAL A 208 3.72 -2.46 3.20
C VAL A 208 3.04 -1.80 2.01
N LYS A 209 2.87 -2.53 0.90
CA LYS A 209 2.17 -2.04 -0.28
C LYS A 209 0.73 -1.65 0.01
N ASN A 210 0.04 -2.33 0.92
CA ASN A 210 -1.32 -1.98 1.31
C ASN A 210 -1.36 -0.66 2.08
N VAL A 211 -0.42 -0.44 3.00
CA VAL A 211 -0.26 0.84 3.70
C VAL A 211 -0.02 1.97 2.69
N MET A 212 0.87 1.75 1.71
CA MET A 212 1.14 2.72 0.65
C MET A 212 -0.09 2.97 -0.24
N ASP A 213 -0.83 1.94 -0.66
CA ASP A 213 -2.06 2.07 -1.45
C ASP A 213 -3.14 2.89 -0.73
N ARG A 214 -3.18 2.79 0.61
CA ARG A 214 -4.08 3.53 1.50
C ARG A 214 -3.64 4.96 1.78
N SER A 215 -2.44 5.35 1.31
CA SER A 215 -1.82 6.64 1.60
C SER A 215 -2.08 7.74 0.56
N ILE A 216 -2.83 7.46 -0.51
CA ILE A 216 -3.10 8.44 -1.59
C ILE A 216 -3.78 9.74 -1.10
N GLY A 217 -4.37 9.73 0.10
CA GLY A 217 -4.89 10.95 0.76
C GLY A 217 -3.83 12.02 1.01
N TYR A 218 -2.55 11.66 1.07
CA TYR A 218 -1.40 12.57 1.12
C TYR A 218 -1.28 13.42 -0.17
N LEU A 219 -1.78 12.90 -1.29
CA LEU A 219 -1.80 13.58 -2.59
C LEU A 219 -3.11 14.35 -2.80
N LEU A 220 -3.06 15.36 -3.66
CA LEU A 220 -4.23 16.04 -4.21
C LEU A 220 -4.75 15.29 -5.45
N PRO A 221 -6.07 15.33 -5.73
CA PRO A 221 -6.62 14.77 -6.96
C PRO A 221 -6.16 15.52 -8.22
N TYR A 222 -5.56 16.71 -8.07
CA TYR A 222 -5.11 17.55 -9.17
C TYR A 222 -3.75 17.13 -9.70
N PHE A 223 -3.50 17.48 -10.95
CA PHE A 223 -2.31 17.08 -11.70
C PHE A 223 -1.33 18.23 -11.89
N ARG A 224 -0.08 17.87 -12.10
CA ARG A 224 1.02 18.70 -12.61
C ARG A 224 1.85 17.87 -13.60
N ILE A 225 2.72 18.54 -14.34
CA ILE A 225 3.68 17.87 -15.23
C ILE A 225 5.06 17.92 -14.59
N ILE A 226 5.72 16.76 -14.49
CA ILE A 226 7.12 16.65 -14.07
C ILE A 226 7.85 15.88 -15.16
N ARG A 227 8.95 16.43 -15.69
CA ARG A 227 9.76 15.79 -16.74
C ARG A 227 8.94 15.25 -17.94
N GLY A 228 7.88 15.97 -18.30
CA GLY A 228 7.02 15.60 -19.42
C GLY A 228 5.94 14.55 -19.10
N GLU A 229 5.85 14.06 -17.86
CA GLU A 229 4.83 13.09 -17.43
C GLU A 229 3.85 13.70 -16.43
N MET A 230 2.62 13.20 -16.42
CA MET A 230 1.58 13.66 -15.51
C MET A 230 1.72 12.98 -14.14
N HIS A 231 1.72 13.80 -13.08
CA HIS A 231 1.75 13.36 -11.70
C HIS A 231 0.67 14.09 -10.89
N HIS A 232 0.27 13.50 -9.76
CA HIS A 232 -0.52 14.22 -8.78
C HIS A 232 0.30 15.33 -8.12
N ARG A 233 -0.39 16.42 -7.76
CA ARG A 233 0.15 17.43 -6.84
C ARG A 233 0.08 16.86 -5.42
N ILE A 234 0.96 17.31 -4.54
CA ILE A 234 0.93 16.92 -3.13
C ILE A 234 0.11 17.94 -2.35
N ARG A 235 -0.54 17.50 -1.28
CA ARG A 235 -1.17 18.44 -0.33
C ARG A 235 -0.09 19.33 0.30
N PRO A 236 -0.43 20.57 0.70
CA PRO A 236 0.52 21.43 1.38
C PRO A 236 1.17 20.71 2.57
N LYS A 237 2.50 20.68 2.60
CA LYS A 237 3.34 20.07 3.64
C LYS A 237 4.50 21.00 3.99
N ARG A 238 5.21 20.71 5.08
CA ARG A 238 6.28 21.58 5.61
C ARG A 238 7.61 21.45 4.87
N ALA A 239 8.00 20.23 4.53
CA ALA A 239 9.29 19.92 3.90
C ALA A 239 9.18 18.69 2.98
N PRO A 240 10.16 18.44 2.09
CA PRO A 240 10.35 17.14 1.46
C PRO A 240 10.38 16.03 2.52
N LEU A 241 9.82 14.85 2.21
CA LEU A 241 9.75 13.73 3.16
C LEU A 241 11.04 12.91 3.05
N PRO A 242 11.95 12.90 4.04
CA PRO A 242 13.10 12.01 4.02
C PRO A 242 12.63 10.56 4.09
N LEU A 243 13.11 9.73 3.18
CA LEU A 243 12.71 8.34 3.03
C LEU A 243 13.93 7.42 3.09
N ARG A 244 13.87 6.45 4.00
CA ARG A 244 14.80 5.32 4.05
C ARG A 244 14.03 4.03 3.77
N ILE A 245 14.60 3.16 2.95
CA ILE A 245 13.98 1.88 2.60
C ILE A 245 14.99 0.76 2.77
N LEU A 246 14.59 -0.25 3.52
CA LEU A 246 15.36 -1.47 3.72
C LEU A 246 14.55 -2.65 3.18
N PHE A 247 15.05 -3.27 2.11
CA PHE A 247 14.49 -4.49 1.57
C PHE A 247 15.18 -5.71 2.19
N TYR A 248 14.42 -6.77 2.47
CA TYR A 248 14.97 -8.07 2.89
C TYR A 248 14.34 -9.25 2.14
N GLY A 249 15.04 -10.40 2.09
CA GLY A 249 14.55 -11.64 1.48
C GLY A 249 15.65 -12.70 1.29
N GLU A 250 15.28 -13.98 1.14
CA GLU A 250 16.24 -15.09 1.06
C GLU A 250 17.07 -15.12 -0.24
N ASP A 251 16.48 -14.72 -1.37
CA ASP A 251 17.08 -14.80 -2.72
C ASP A 251 16.67 -13.60 -3.59
N ILE A 252 16.98 -12.37 -3.14
CA ILE A 252 16.74 -11.18 -3.96
C ILE A 252 17.76 -11.17 -5.09
N THR A 253 17.32 -11.37 -6.33
CA THR A 253 18.24 -11.36 -7.48
C THR A 253 18.73 -9.94 -7.79
N GLU A 254 19.86 -9.81 -8.50
CA GLU A 254 20.34 -8.49 -8.95
C GLU A 254 19.33 -7.79 -9.87
N GLU A 255 18.58 -8.55 -10.67
CA GLU A 255 17.47 -8.03 -11.46
C GLU A 255 16.35 -7.47 -10.56
N GLU A 256 15.97 -8.19 -9.49
CA GLU A 256 14.99 -7.69 -8.52
C GLU A 256 15.46 -6.43 -7.80
N LYS A 257 16.76 -6.34 -7.45
CA LYS A 257 17.35 -5.14 -6.84
C LYS A 257 17.24 -3.95 -7.81
N ALA A 258 17.62 -4.13 -9.07
CA ALA A 258 17.54 -3.08 -10.09
C ALA A 258 16.10 -2.61 -10.36
N GLU A 259 15.14 -3.53 -10.44
CA GLU A 259 13.72 -3.17 -10.61
C GLU A 259 13.15 -2.51 -9.34
N ALA A 260 13.56 -2.94 -8.15
CA ALA A 260 13.21 -2.28 -6.90
C ALA A 260 13.75 -0.86 -6.80
N GLU A 261 14.97 -0.60 -7.26
CA GLU A 261 15.51 0.76 -7.36
C GLU A 261 14.69 1.64 -8.32
N SER A 262 14.34 1.12 -9.50
CA SER A 262 13.49 1.81 -10.46
C SER A 262 12.12 2.14 -9.85
N TYR A 263 11.50 1.15 -9.19
CA TYR A 263 10.25 1.28 -8.48
C TYR A 263 10.30 2.37 -7.40
N VAL A 264 11.32 2.31 -6.52
CA VAL A 264 11.50 3.29 -5.44
C VAL A 264 11.72 4.70 -5.98
N LYS A 265 12.48 4.88 -7.08
CA LYS A 265 12.65 6.19 -7.72
C LYS A 265 11.30 6.77 -8.17
N SER A 266 10.42 5.95 -8.75
CA SER A 266 9.07 6.37 -9.13
C SER A 266 8.20 6.72 -7.90
N VAL A 267 8.26 5.92 -6.84
CA VAL A 267 7.55 6.19 -5.59
C VAL A 267 8.02 7.51 -4.96
N CYS A 268 9.33 7.77 -4.91
CA CYS A 268 9.89 9.01 -4.37
C CYS A 268 9.42 10.23 -5.18
N LEU A 269 9.42 10.12 -6.51
CA LEU A 269 8.92 11.18 -7.38
C LEU A 269 7.45 11.51 -7.11
N ASN A 270 6.60 10.49 -6.98
CA ASN A 270 5.17 10.67 -6.74
C ASN A 270 4.85 11.18 -5.33
N LEU A 271 5.70 10.90 -4.34
CA LEU A 271 5.54 11.38 -2.96
C LEU A 271 6.30 12.67 -2.64
N GLU A 272 7.06 13.24 -3.60
CA GLU A 272 8.10 14.25 -3.36
C GLU A 272 8.90 13.92 -2.09
N ALA A 273 9.35 12.67 -2.04
CA ALA A 273 10.21 12.17 -0.99
C ALA A 273 11.67 12.27 -1.44
N GLU A 274 12.55 12.51 -0.49
CA GLU A 274 13.99 12.50 -0.68
C GLU A 274 14.53 11.16 -0.20
N LEU A 275 14.97 10.31 -1.13
CA LEU A 275 15.58 9.03 -0.80
C LEU A 275 16.93 9.26 -0.12
N ARG A 276 17.00 9.01 1.19
CA ARG A 276 18.22 9.11 1.99
C ARG A 276 19.02 7.82 1.96
N GLU A 277 18.31 6.68 1.92
CA GLU A 277 18.95 5.37 1.99
C GLU A 277 18.07 4.31 1.32
N LEU A 278 18.71 3.42 0.55
CA LEU A 278 18.11 2.22 0.01
C LEU A 278 19.11 1.08 0.19
N ARG A 279 18.72 0.05 0.96
CA ARG A 279 19.57 -1.14 1.19
C ARG A 279 18.79 -2.42 0.96
N PHE A 280 19.53 -3.48 0.64
CA PHE A 280 19.03 -4.83 0.46
C PHE A 280 19.75 -5.79 1.40
N TYR A 281 19.01 -6.65 2.09
CA TYR A 281 19.53 -7.65 3.02
C TYR A 281 19.11 -9.05 2.58
N GLU A 282 20.09 -9.95 2.41
CA GLU A 282 19.86 -11.34 2.02
C GLU A 282 19.77 -12.25 3.23
N SER A 283 18.57 -12.77 3.52
CA SER A 283 18.30 -13.61 4.68
C SER A 283 19.17 -14.90 4.75
N SER A 284 19.67 -15.37 3.61
CA SER A 284 20.52 -16.56 3.49
C SER A 284 21.98 -16.32 3.92
N LYS A 285 22.55 -15.15 3.62
CA LYS A 285 23.93 -14.77 4.01
C LYS A 285 24.06 -14.31 5.46
N VAL A 286 22.94 -14.05 6.11
CA VAL A 286 22.87 -13.51 7.47
C VAL A 286 23.11 -14.58 8.55
N ARG A 287 22.95 -15.86 8.23
CA ARG A 287 23.23 -16.98 9.15
C ARG A 287 24.72 -17.30 9.28
N ALA A 288 25.54 -16.91 8.31
CA ALA A 288 26.99 -16.96 8.40
C ALA A 288 27.46 -15.56 8.80
N GLY A 289 28.16 -15.41 9.92
CA GLY A 289 28.58 -14.11 10.45
C GLY A 289 29.63 -13.39 9.59
N GLU A 290 29.32 -13.06 8.33
CA GLU A 290 30.14 -12.22 7.47
C GLU A 290 29.85 -10.75 7.75
N LYS A 291 30.89 -10.01 8.12
CA LYS A 291 30.86 -8.54 8.23
C LYS A 291 30.51 -7.95 6.86
N ALA A 292 29.67 -6.91 6.86
CA ALA A 292 29.34 -6.11 5.70
C ALA A 292 30.61 -5.72 4.92
N THR A 293 30.67 -6.05 3.63
CA THR A 293 31.72 -5.60 2.73
C THR A 293 31.56 -4.11 2.43
N GLU A 294 32.65 -3.37 2.56
CA GLU A 294 32.83 -2.02 2.00
C GLU A 294 32.65 -2.01 0.46
N PRO A 295 32.47 -0.84 -0.18
CA PRO A 295 32.12 -0.72 -1.60
C PRO A 295 33.18 -1.37 -2.51
N ALA A 296 32.76 -2.08 -3.56
CA ALA A 296 33.67 -2.82 -4.43
C ALA A 296 34.24 -1.99 -5.60
N GLU A 297 35.55 -2.12 -5.85
CA GLU A 297 36.18 -1.99 -7.18
C GLU A 297 36.89 -3.30 -7.60
N HIS A 298 37.16 -3.41 -8.92
CA HIS A 298 37.37 -4.59 -9.78
C HIS A 298 38.52 -5.57 -9.47
N SER A 299 38.32 -6.88 -9.70
CA SER A 299 38.84 -7.66 -10.87
C SER A 299 39.00 -9.19 -10.65
N ALA A 300 38.67 -9.94 -11.72
CA ALA A 300 39.20 -11.22 -12.27
C ALA A 300 39.32 -12.54 -11.45
N GLU A 301 38.41 -13.50 -11.77
CA GLU A 301 38.54 -14.98 -12.04
C GLU A 301 39.49 -15.93 -11.21
N PRO A 302 39.31 -17.29 -11.21
CA PRO A 302 38.09 -18.14 -11.23
C PRO A 302 38.15 -19.45 -10.37
N ILE A 303 36.99 -20.11 -10.15
CA ILE A 303 36.71 -21.58 -9.98
C ILE A 303 37.21 -22.34 -8.71
N LEU A 304 36.30 -23.02 -7.97
CA LEU A 304 36.07 -24.49 -7.99
C LEU A 304 34.94 -24.95 -7.03
N ARG A 305 34.13 -25.92 -7.51
CA ARG A 305 33.03 -26.63 -6.82
C ARG A 305 33.54 -27.72 -5.86
N ASP A 306 32.79 -28.06 -4.81
CA ASP A 306 32.27 -29.43 -4.64
C ASP A 306 31.08 -29.54 -3.66
N LEU A 307 30.30 -30.58 -3.89
CA LEU A 307 29.00 -31.00 -3.39
C LEU A 307 29.13 -32.02 -2.23
N SER A 308 28.17 -31.99 -1.31
CA SER A 308 27.54 -33.14 -0.60
C SER A 308 26.90 -32.60 0.69
N GLY A 309 25.74 -32.97 1.20
CA GLY A 309 24.71 -33.95 0.86
C GLY A 309 23.88 -34.18 2.14
N GLN A 310 22.59 -33.81 2.12
CA GLN A 310 21.39 -34.37 2.83
C GLN A 310 21.51 -34.90 4.29
N LYS A 311 20.55 -34.70 5.24
CA LYS A 311 19.07 -34.84 5.14
C LYS A 311 18.34 -34.39 6.45
N SER A 312 17.21 -33.69 6.25
CA SER A 312 15.89 -33.64 6.97
C SER A 312 15.71 -33.84 8.50
N SER A 313 14.90 -32.98 9.13
CA SER A 313 13.46 -33.26 9.45
C SER A 313 12.69 -32.05 10.02
N GLU A 314 11.53 -31.78 9.39
CA GLU A 314 10.28 -31.17 9.91
C GLU A 314 10.25 -29.76 10.54
N GLY A 315 9.64 -28.82 9.79
CA GLY A 315 9.16 -27.51 10.29
C GLY A 315 9.42 -26.36 9.30
N PHE A 316 8.34 -25.69 8.86
CA PHE A 316 8.32 -24.55 7.92
C PHE A 316 8.60 -24.91 6.44
N VAL A 317 7.64 -24.67 5.54
CA VAL A 317 7.83 -24.80 4.08
C VAL A 317 8.34 -23.45 3.54
N PRO A 318 9.60 -23.34 3.06
CA PRO A 318 10.10 -22.11 2.49
C PRO A 318 9.38 -21.81 1.17
N LEU A 319 9.03 -20.54 0.95
CA LEU A 319 8.34 -20.06 -0.26
C LEU A 319 9.20 -20.15 -1.55
N ASN A 320 10.47 -20.59 -1.45
CA ASN A 320 11.51 -20.42 -2.50
C ASN A 320 12.28 -21.70 -2.91
N GLY A 321 11.71 -22.90 -2.83
CA GLY A 321 12.31 -24.05 -3.53
C GLY A 321 12.33 -23.85 -5.06
N LYS A 322 13.47 -24.05 -5.73
CA LYS A 322 13.47 -24.21 -7.21
C LYS A 322 12.67 -25.48 -7.60
N PRO A 323 11.95 -25.48 -8.73
CA PRO A 323 11.30 -26.68 -9.26
C PRO A 323 12.35 -27.78 -9.50
N ARG A 324 11.95 -29.03 -9.36
CA ARG A 324 12.85 -30.16 -9.63
C ARG A 324 12.90 -30.40 -11.13
N ALA A 325 14.02 -30.94 -11.63
CA ALA A 325 14.24 -31.15 -13.06
C ALA A 325 13.24 -32.13 -13.72
N ASP A 326 12.43 -32.83 -12.90
CA ASP A 326 11.40 -33.79 -13.29
C ASP A 326 9.97 -33.22 -13.23
N ASP A 327 9.78 -31.92 -12.98
CA ASP A 327 8.46 -31.32 -13.06
C ASP A 327 7.91 -31.44 -14.50
N PRO A 328 6.75 -32.09 -14.69
CA PRO A 328 6.25 -32.40 -16.02
C PRO A 328 6.06 -31.12 -16.82
N ALA A 329 6.83 -30.97 -17.89
CA ALA A 329 6.65 -29.90 -18.85
C ALA A 329 5.23 -29.97 -19.40
N PHE A 330 4.49 -28.88 -19.26
CA PHE A 330 3.14 -28.73 -19.79
C PHE A 330 3.15 -28.98 -21.31
N ASP A 331 2.47 -30.04 -21.77
CA ASP A 331 2.33 -30.34 -23.19
C ASP A 331 1.23 -29.47 -23.78
N GLY A 332 1.60 -28.53 -24.65
CA GLY A 332 0.73 -27.48 -25.19
C GLY A 332 -0.39 -27.96 -26.14
N THR A 333 -0.99 -29.13 -25.92
CA THR A 333 -1.90 -29.80 -26.86
C THR A 333 -3.37 -29.82 -26.44
N ARG A 334 -3.74 -29.41 -25.22
CA ARG A 334 -5.15 -29.23 -24.84
C ARG A 334 -5.64 -27.84 -25.25
N SER A 335 -6.83 -27.75 -25.83
CA SER A 335 -7.56 -26.48 -25.99
C SER A 335 -7.79 -25.89 -24.61
N GLY A 336 -6.80 -25.10 -24.18
CA GLY A 336 -6.58 -24.86 -22.76
C GLY A 336 -7.56 -23.87 -22.15
N ARG A 337 -7.92 -24.14 -20.90
CA ARG A 337 -8.77 -23.33 -20.05
C ARG A 337 -8.21 -21.91 -19.95
N LEU A 338 -9.00 -20.95 -20.41
CA LEU A 338 -8.66 -19.53 -20.45
C LEU A 338 -9.36 -18.80 -19.31
N VAL A 339 -8.59 -18.20 -18.40
CA VAL A 339 -9.12 -17.47 -17.26
C VAL A 339 -8.67 -16.02 -17.26
N LEU A 340 -9.62 -15.10 -17.11
CA LEU A 340 -9.39 -13.67 -16.92
C LEU A 340 -9.67 -13.31 -15.47
N LEU A 341 -8.72 -12.64 -14.82
CA LEU A 341 -8.87 -12.17 -13.45
C LEU A 341 -8.90 -10.63 -13.43
N ASN A 342 -10.04 -10.07 -13.04
CA ASN A 342 -10.15 -8.65 -12.71
C ASN A 342 -9.68 -8.41 -11.27
N GLY A 343 -8.46 -7.89 -11.13
CA GLY A 343 -7.81 -7.47 -9.89
C GLY A 343 -8.28 -6.13 -9.33
N SER A 344 -9.13 -5.39 -10.04
CA SER A 344 -9.70 -4.14 -9.52
C SER A 344 -10.78 -4.41 -8.47
N LEU A 345 -10.71 -3.69 -7.36
CA LEU A 345 -11.71 -3.75 -6.29
C LEU A 345 -12.90 -2.80 -6.50
N ARG A 346 -12.99 -2.10 -7.64
CA ARG A 346 -14.09 -1.16 -7.97
C ARG A 346 -15.39 -1.85 -8.43
N GLY A 347 -15.42 -3.18 -8.46
CA GLY A 347 -16.59 -3.97 -8.87
C GLY A 347 -17.06 -3.63 -10.29
N LYS A 348 -18.37 -3.44 -10.48
CA LYS A 348 -18.98 -3.11 -11.79
C LYS A 348 -18.50 -1.80 -12.41
N ARG A 349 -17.89 -0.90 -11.62
CA ARG A 349 -17.33 0.39 -12.09
C ARG A 349 -15.85 0.28 -12.50
N SER A 350 -15.34 -0.93 -12.64
CA SER A 350 -13.94 -1.18 -12.97
C SER A 350 -13.65 -0.94 -14.46
N ASN A 351 -12.78 0.00 -14.76
CA ASN A 351 -12.22 0.18 -16.11
C ASN A 351 -11.43 -1.05 -16.56
N THR A 352 -10.69 -1.67 -15.63
CA THR A 352 -9.99 -2.94 -15.85
C THR A 352 -10.94 -4.04 -16.31
N LEU A 353 -12.13 -4.13 -15.68
CA LEU A 353 -13.14 -5.12 -16.07
C LEU A 353 -13.63 -4.87 -17.50
N ALA A 354 -13.88 -3.60 -17.87
CA ALA A 354 -14.32 -3.27 -19.23
C ALA A 354 -13.28 -3.68 -20.29
N PHE A 355 -11.98 -3.50 -20.02
CA PHE A 355 -10.92 -3.97 -20.91
C PHE A 355 -10.83 -5.50 -20.99
N LEU A 356 -10.94 -6.19 -19.86
CA LEU A 356 -10.93 -7.65 -19.82
C LEU A 356 -12.13 -8.25 -20.55
N GLU A 357 -13.33 -7.71 -20.37
CA GLU A 357 -14.51 -8.19 -21.08
C GLU A 357 -14.39 -7.92 -22.59
N THR A 358 -13.80 -6.80 -23.00
CA THR A 358 -13.49 -6.52 -24.41
C THR A 358 -12.56 -7.60 -24.98
N ILE A 359 -11.51 -7.98 -24.25
CA ILE A 359 -10.62 -9.06 -24.68
C ILE A 359 -11.39 -10.39 -24.75
N ARG A 360 -12.15 -10.72 -23.71
CA ARG A 360 -12.97 -11.94 -23.65
C ARG A 360 -13.84 -12.08 -24.90
N GLU A 361 -14.54 -11.01 -25.28
CA GLU A 361 -15.42 -10.95 -26.45
C GLU A 361 -14.67 -11.10 -27.78
N ASN A 362 -13.39 -10.72 -27.85
CA ASN A 362 -12.60 -10.71 -29.09
C ASN A 362 -11.60 -11.87 -29.22
N THR A 363 -11.40 -12.68 -28.17
CA THR A 363 -10.53 -13.87 -28.24
C THR A 363 -11.14 -15.02 -29.04
N GLY A 364 -12.47 -15.07 -29.19
CA GLY A 364 -13.17 -16.17 -29.86
C GLY A 364 -13.05 -17.52 -29.15
N LYS A 365 -12.59 -17.53 -27.88
CA LYS A 365 -12.48 -18.72 -27.02
C LYS A 365 -13.47 -18.64 -25.87
N GLU A 366 -13.93 -19.79 -25.39
CA GLU A 366 -14.58 -19.83 -24.09
C GLU A 366 -13.59 -19.41 -23.00
N ALA A 367 -14.01 -18.48 -22.16
CA ALA A 367 -13.14 -17.82 -21.22
C ALA A 367 -13.90 -17.46 -19.94
N GLU A 368 -13.38 -17.93 -18.82
CA GLU A 368 -13.92 -17.66 -17.50
C GLU A 368 -13.42 -16.30 -17.01
N LEU A 369 -14.28 -15.52 -16.37
CA LEU A 369 -13.91 -14.22 -15.81
C LEU A 369 -14.26 -14.17 -14.33
N TYR A 370 -13.24 -13.98 -13.50
CA TYR A 370 -13.39 -13.81 -12.06
C TYR A 370 -12.98 -12.41 -11.62
N SER A 371 -13.73 -11.82 -10.69
CA SER A 371 -13.37 -10.52 -10.10
C SER A 371 -12.90 -10.71 -8.67
N LEU A 372 -11.66 -10.29 -8.36
CA LEU A 372 -11.05 -10.40 -7.04
C LEU A 372 -11.95 -9.83 -5.92
N SER A 373 -12.65 -8.73 -6.21
CA SER A 373 -13.63 -8.12 -5.29
C SER A 373 -14.71 -9.07 -4.76
N GLN A 374 -15.08 -10.11 -5.51
CA GLN A 374 -16.10 -11.10 -5.11
C GLN A 374 -15.53 -12.18 -4.17
N TYR A 375 -14.20 -12.28 -4.08
CA TYR A 375 -13.48 -13.31 -3.33
C TYR A 375 -12.64 -12.73 -2.18
N MET A 376 -12.91 -11.49 -1.77
CA MET A 376 -12.30 -10.90 -0.57
C MET A 376 -12.59 -11.78 0.64
N GLY A 377 -11.54 -12.20 1.35
CA GLY A 377 -11.63 -13.14 2.47
C GLY A 377 -11.91 -14.60 2.08
N LYS A 378 -11.93 -14.93 0.78
CA LYS A 378 -12.20 -16.28 0.24
C LYS A 378 -11.07 -16.73 -0.70
N GLN A 379 -9.83 -16.53 -0.27
CA GLN A 379 -8.64 -16.70 -1.10
C GLN A 379 -8.46 -18.14 -1.61
N GLU A 380 -8.67 -19.14 -0.74
CA GLU A 380 -8.57 -20.56 -1.12
C GLU A 380 -9.57 -20.93 -2.22
N LYS A 381 -10.80 -20.42 -2.12
CA LYS A 381 -11.81 -20.62 -3.17
C LYS A 381 -11.35 -20.02 -4.50
N LEU A 382 -10.79 -18.80 -4.49
CA LEU A 382 -10.28 -18.19 -5.71
C LEU A 382 -9.10 -19.00 -6.29
N LEU A 383 -8.15 -19.43 -5.47
CA LEU A 383 -7.04 -20.27 -5.92
C LEU A 383 -7.53 -21.56 -6.58
N SER A 384 -8.54 -22.22 -5.97
CA SER A 384 -9.14 -23.42 -6.55
C SER A 384 -9.78 -23.17 -7.92
N LEU A 385 -10.40 -22.02 -8.12
CA LEU A 385 -10.97 -21.63 -9.42
C LEU A 385 -9.90 -21.33 -10.47
N LEU A 386 -8.73 -20.83 -10.06
CA LEU A 386 -7.61 -20.55 -10.97
C LEU A 386 -6.75 -21.79 -11.30
N LYS A 387 -6.89 -22.87 -10.53
CA LYS A 387 -6.11 -24.11 -10.71
C LYS A 387 -6.43 -24.79 -12.04
N GLY A 388 -5.41 -25.28 -12.75
CA GLY A 388 -5.57 -25.94 -14.05
C GLY A 388 -5.96 -24.98 -15.18
N ALA A 389 -5.79 -23.67 -15.00
CA ALA A 389 -5.93 -22.71 -16.07
C ALA A 389 -4.62 -22.63 -16.87
N ASP A 390 -4.66 -23.01 -18.15
CA ASP A 390 -3.49 -23.03 -19.04
C ASP A 390 -3.03 -21.62 -19.44
N THR A 391 -3.98 -20.68 -19.46
CA THR A 391 -3.72 -19.26 -19.69
C THR A 391 -4.46 -18.42 -18.67
N LEU A 392 -3.72 -17.55 -17.96
CA LEU A 392 -4.26 -16.59 -17.01
C LEU A 392 -3.97 -15.16 -17.49
N ILE A 393 -5.02 -14.37 -17.68
CA ILE A 393 -4.93 -12.94 -17.96
C ILE A 393 -5.16 -12.18 -16.67
N LEU A 394 -4.15 -11.42 -16.24
CA LEU A 394 -4.23 -10.55 -15.08
C LEU A 394 -4.61 -9.14 -15.51
N GLY A 395 -5.83 -8.72 -15.18
CA GLY A 395 -6.25 -7.33 -15.31
C GLY A 395 -6.11 -6.59 -13.99
N MET A 396 -5.43 -5.45 -13.91
CA MET A 396 -5.35 -4.67 -12.67
C MET A 396 -5.09 -3.17 -12.89
N PRO A 397 -5.54 -2.27 -12.00
CA PRO A 397 -5.10 -0.88 -12.02
C PRO A 397 -3.66 -0.74 -11.50
N LEU A 398 -2.97 0.36 -11.81
CA LEU A 398 -1.74 0.77 -11.13
C LEU A 398 -2.06 1.48 -9.82
N TYR A 399 -1.49 1.03 -8.70
CA TYR A 399 -1.46 1.79 -7.44
C TYR A 399 -0.02 1.99 -6.99
N VAL A 400 0.36 3.21 -6.63
CA VAL A 400 1.70 3.56 -6.10
C VAL A 400 2.82 2.88 -6.90
N ASP A 401 2.85 3.20 -8.20
CA ASP A 401 3.84 2.73 -9.20
C ASP A 401 3.98 1.22 -9.37
N GLY A 402 3.08 0.41 -8.82
CA GLY A 402 3.19 -1.05 -8.88
C GLY A 402 1.86 -1.79 -8.73
N ILE A 403 1.97 -3.09 -8.49
CA ILE A 403 0.83 -4.01 -8.35
C ILE A 403 0.00 -3.63 -7.10
N PRO A 404 -1.34 -3.55 -7.19
CA PRO A 404 -2.18 -3.35 -6.01
C PRO A 404 -1.98 -4.45 -4.98
N SER A 405 -1.89 -4.08 -3.71
CA SER A 405 -1.63 -5.01 -2.58
C SER A 405 -2.53 -6.24 -2.56
N ALA A 406 -3.82 -6.10 -2.88
CA ALA A 406 -4.75 -7.24 -2.94
C ALA A 406 -4.38 -8.26 -4.04
N VAL A 407 -3.91 -7.79 -5.19
CA VAL A 407 -3.43 -8.65 -6.29
C VAL A 407 -2.10 -9.27 -5.91
N LEU A 408 -1.20 -8.51 -5.27
CA LEU A 408 0.08 -9.00 -4.81
C LEU A 408 -0.07 -10.16 -3.79
N ARG A 409 -1.03 -10.08 -2.86
CA ARG A 409 -1.36 -11.20 -1.94
C ARG A 409 -1.78 -12.46 -2.69
N LEU A 410 -2.58 -12.32 -3.74
CA LEU A 410 -2.97 -13.46 -4.57
C LEU A 410 -1.77 -14.03 -5.34
N MET A 411 -0.89 -13.18 -5.88
CA MET A 411 0.31 -13.60 -6.60
C MET A 411 1.27 -14.38 -5.70
N GLU A 412 1.48 -13.93 -4.46
CA GLU A 412 2.28 -14.68 -3.47
C GLU A 412 1.63 -16.01 -3.11
N ALA A 413 0.30 -16.06 -3.03
CA ALA A 413 -0.41 -17.32 -2.77
C ALA A 413 -0.35 -18.30 -3.96
N LEU A 414 -0.39 -17.79 -5.19
CA LEU A 414 -0.16 -18.57 -6.40
C LEU A 414 1.27 -19.12 -6.45
N GLN A 415 2.27 -18.33 -6.07
CA GLN A 415 3.65 -18.80 -5.93
C GLN A 415 3.76 -19.90 -4.86
N ALA A 416 3.17 -19.66 -3.67
CA ALA A 416 3.21 -20.61 -2.56
C ALA A 416 2.57 -21.96 -2.89
N SER A 417 1.47 -21.94 -3.65
CA SER A 417 0.75 -23.14 -4.09
C SER A 417 1.43 -23.92 -5.22
N ARG A 418 2.40 -23.30 -5.92
CA ARG A 418 3.17 -23.93 -7.03
C ARG A 418 2.29 -24.57 -8.11
N GLN A 419 1.10 -24.04 -8.33
CA GLN A 419 0.13 -24.66 -9.23
C GLN A 419 0.40 -24.33 -10.69
N ASP A 420 0.31 -25.34 -11.54
CA ASP A 420 0.35 -25.24 -13.01
C ASP A 420 1.64 -24.57 -13.57
N PRO A 421 2.84 -25.16 -13.34
CA PRO A 421 4.06 -24.74 -14.03
C PRO A 421 3.86 -24.68 -15.55
N GLY A 422 4.49 -23.72 -16.22
CA GLY A 422 4.36 -23.49 -17.66
C GLY A 422 3.13 -22.69 -18.08
N ARG A 423 2.19 -22.38 -17.17
CA ARG A 423 1.00 -21.54 -17.46
C ARG A 423 1.39 -20.24 -18.16
N ARG A 424 0.60 -19.85 -19.17
CA ARG A 424 0.80 -18.57 -19.89
C ARG A 424 0.19 -17.41 -19.12
N ILE A 425 0.95 -16.34 -18.94
CA ILE A 425 0.51 -15.11 -18.28
C ILE A 425 0.44 -13.97 -19.31
N TYR A 426 -0.71 -13.31 -19.40
CA TYR A 426 -0.84 -12.02 -20.07
C TYR A 426 -1.31 -10.97 -19.07
N VAL A 427 -1.00 -9.70 -19.33
CA VAL A 427 -1.36 -8.60 -18.43
C VAL A 427 -2.13 -7.52 -19.17
N VAL A 428 -3.15 -6.98 -18.53
CA VAL A 428 -3.83 -5.75 -18.97
C VAL A 428 -3.87 -4.81 -17.79
N SER A 429 -3.15 -3.70 -17.88
CA SER A 429 -3.11 -2.75 -16.78
C SER A 429 -3.43 -1.34 -17.26
N ASN A 430 -4.03 -0.57 -16.36
CA ASN A 430 -4.47 0.78 -16.65
C ASN A 430 -4.23 1.70 -15.46
N MET A 431 -4.13 3.00 -15.72
CA MET A 431 -4.00 4.01 -14.67
C MET A 431 -4.71 5.31 -15.02
N GLY A 432 -4.84 6.20 -14.03
CA GLY A 432 -5.38 7.54 -14.23
C GLY A 432 -4.41 8.50 -14.94
N PHE A 433 -3.11 8.19 -15.00
CA PHE A 433 -2.15 9.04 -15.69
C PHE A 433 -2.12 8.85 -17.20
N TYR A 434 -1.78 9.91 -17.94
CA TYR A 434 -1.87 9.95 -19.40
C TYR A 434 -0.77 9.10 -20.06
N GLU A 435 0.45 9.17 -19.56
CA GLU A 435 1.62 8.49 -20.12
C GLU A 435 1.71 7.04 -19.62
N SER A 436 1.25 6.08 -20.42
CA SER A 436 1.22 4.65 -20.07
C SER A 436 2.56 4.07 -19.62
N ARG A 437 3.70 4.69 -19.96
CA ARG A 437 5.05 4.26 -19.57
C ARG A 437 5.24 4.12 -18.05
N GLN A 438 4.49 4.85 -17.24
CA GLN A 438 4.56 4.70 -15.77
C GLN A 438 4.05 3.34 -15.27
N LEU A 439 3.41 2.53 -16.12
CA LEU A 439 3.04 1.13 -15.82
C LEU A 439 4.20 0.14 -15.93
N ARG A 440 5.39 0.56 -16.38
CA ARG A 440 6.56 -0.32 -16.59
C ARG A 440 6.90 -1.15 -15.36
N ASN A 441 7.00 -0.51 -14.19
CA ASN A 441 7.37 -1.19 -12.94
C ASN A 441 6.38 -2.32 -12.62
N LEU A 442 5.08 -2.08 -12.79
CA LEU A 442 4.04 -3.10 -12.60
C LEU A 442 4.24 -4.30 -13.54
N LEU A 443 4.49 -4.07 -14.83
CA LEU A 443 4.70 -5.15 -15.80
C LEU A 443 5.96 -5.96 -15.49
N ARG A 444 7.05 -5.29 -15.06
CA ARG A 444 8.30 -5.94 -14.64
C ARG A 444 8.12 -6.79 -13.38
N MET A 445 7.37 -6.31 -12.39
CA MET A 445 7.01 -7.11 -11.21
C MET A 445 6.25 -8.40 -11.62
N VAL A 446 5.34 -8.34 -12.61
CA VAL A 446 4.64 -9.54 -13.09
C VAL A 446 5.56 -10.48 -13.87
N GLN A 447 6.53 -9.97 -14.61
CA GLN A 447 7.53 -10.78 -15.31
C GLN A 447 8.39 -11.57 -14.31
N ILE A 448 8.97 -10.89 -13.32
CA ILE A 448 9.73 -11.53 -12.23
C ILE A 448 8.88 -12.58 -11.50
N TRP A 449 7.63 -12.24 -11.16
CA TRP A 449 6.72 -13.20 -10.53
C TRP A 449 6.46 -14.42 -11.41
N SER A 450 6.28 -14.23 -12.71
CA SER A 450 6.04 -15.31 -13.67
C SER A 450 7.23 -16.27 -13.68
N GLU A 451 8.45 -15.74 -13.73
CA GLU A 451 9.68 -16.52 -13.68
C GLU A 451 9.83 -17.30 -12.37
N LYS A 452 9.62 -16.66 -11.21
CA LYS A 452 9.66 -17.33 -9.90
C LYS A 452 8.63 -18.45 -9.77
N CYS A 453 7.49 -18.35 -10.46
CA CYS A 453 6.47 -19.39 -10.48
C CYS A 453 6.64 -20.42 -11.61
N SER A 454 7.69 -20.32 -12.42
CA SER A 454 7.89 -21.14 -13.64
C SER A 454 6.73 -21.02 -14.63
N TYR A 455 6.08 -19.85 -14.68
CA TYR A 455 5.08 -19.50 -15.68
C TYR A 455 5.76 -18.87 -16.90
N THR A 456 5.06 -18.87 -18.04
CA THR A 456 5.54 -18.19 -19.24
C THR A 456 4.84 -16.84 -19.40
N TYR A 457 5.57 -15.74 -19.19
CA TYR A 457 5.07 -14.41 -19.52
C TYR A 457 4.92 -14.25 -21.04
N ARG A 458 3.76 -13.78 -21.50
CA ARG A 458 3.42 -13.65 -22.93
C ARG A 458 3.13 -12.21 -23.37
N GLY A 459 3.32 -11.23 -22.49
CA GLY A 459 3.19 -9.81 -22.82
C GLY A 459 2.07 -9.09 -22.07
N GLY A 460 2.24 -7.77 -21.98
CA GLY A 460 1.38 -6.86 -21.25
C GLY A 460 0.87 -5.71 -22.12
N LEU A 461 -0.35 -5.26 -21.82
CA LEU A 461 -0.94 -4.05 -22.37
C LEU A 461 -1.10 -3.00 -21.26
N ALA A 462 -0.32 -1.92 -21.35
CA ALA A 462 -0.34 -0.77 -20.46
C ALA A 462 -1.16 0.38 -21.06
N ILE A 463 -2.23 0.78 -20.38
CA ILE A 463 -3.21 1.79 -20.85
C ILE A 463 -3.17 3.05 -19.97
N GLY A 464 -2.71 4.15 -20.56
CA GLY A 464 -2.80 5.50 -19.99
C GLY A 464 -4.19 6.11 -20.17
N ALA A 465 -4.51 7.13 -19.39
CA ALA A 465 -5.83 7.77 -19.35
C ALA A 465 -6.98 6.76 -19.16
N GLY A 466 -6.75 5.70 -18.37
CA GLY A 466 -7.63 4.57 -18.20
C GLY A 466 -9.01 4.91 -17.65
N GLU A 467 -9.15 6.00 -16.88
CA GLU A 467 -10.48 6.50 -16.46
C GLU A 467 -11.34 6.93 -17.65
N MET A 468 -10.72 7.54 -18.67
CA MET A 468 -11.43 7.93 -19.89
C MET A 468 -11.59 6.74 -20.81
N LEU A 469 -10.51 6.05 -21.16
CA LEU A 469 -10.55 4.96 -22.15
C LEU A 469 -11.41 3.78 -21.67
N GLY A 470 -11.39 3.45 -20.38
CA GLY A 470 -12.25 2.39 -19.81
C GLY A 470 -13.75 2.74 -19.86
N THR A 471 -14.10 4.03 -19.85
CA THR A 471 -15.48 4.47 -20.07
C THR A 471 -15.85 4.45 -21.55
N LEU A 472 -14.90 4.79 -22.44
CA LEU A 472 -15.14 4.86 -23.88
C LEU A 472 -15.15 3.51 -24.59
N VAL A 473 -14.43 2.50 -24.07
CA VAL A 473 -14.33 1.17 -24.68
C VAL A 473 -15.68 0.49 -24.89
N ARG A 474 -16.69 0.84 -24.09
CA ARG A 474 -18.07 0.33 -24.20
C ARG A 474 -19.03 1.26 -24.96
N ARG A 475 -18.58 2.45 -25.37
CA ARG A 475 -19.45 3.51 -25.92
C ARG A 475 -19.12 3.91 -27.35
N ILE A 476 -17.86 3.74 -27.76
CA ILE A 476 -17.36 4.12 -29.07
C ILE A 476 -16.80 2.86 -29.74
N PRO A 477 -16.98 2.68 -31.07
CA PRO A 477 -16.35 1.59 -31.79
C PRO A 477 -14.84 1.51 -31.51
N LEU A 478 -14.33 0.29 -31.35
CA LEU A 478 -12.90 0.06 -31.27
C LEU A 478 -12.21 0.63 -32.51
N CYS A 479 -10.93 0.98 -32.37
CA CYS A 479 -10.12 1.53 -33.46
C CYS A 479 -10.57 2.92 -33.98
N SER A 480 -11.50 3.60 -33.30
CA SER A 480 -12.03 4.91 -33.69
C SER A 480 -11.81 6.00 -32.63
N GLY A 481 -11.65 7.25 -33.06
CA GLY A 481 -11.51 8.42 -32.16
C GLY A 481 -10.41 8.24 -31.10
N PRO A 482 -10.66 8.66 -29.84
CA PRO A 482 -9.72 8.45 -28.73
C PRO A 482 -9.36 6.98 -28.46
N MET A 483 -10.23 6.04 -28.84
CA MET A 483 -10.03 4.60 -28.71
C MET A 483 -9.20 3.99 -29.84
N LYS A 484 -8.69 4.76 -30.82
CA LYS A 484 -7.97 4.18 -31.97
C LYS A 484 -6.79 3.31 -31.59
N HIS A 485 -5.88 3.82 -30.75
CA HIS A 485 -4.68 3.05 -30.36
C HIS A 485 -5.02 1.95 -29.36
N ALA A 486 -5.83 2.26 -28.33
CA ALA A 486 -6.21 1.27 -27.32
C ALA A 486 -7.04 0.12 -27.91
N GLY A 487 -7.96 0.41 -28.83
CA GLY A 487 -8.75 -0.61 -29.53
C GLY A 487 -7.88 -1.53 -30.37
N LYS A 488 -6.93 -0.99 -31.17
CA LYS A 488 -5.98 -1.81 -31.91
C LYS A 488 -5.16 -2.72 -31.00
N ALA A 489 -4.67 -2.20 -29.88
CA ALA A 489 -3.87 -2.96 -28.93
C ALA A 489 -4.68 -4.05 -28.20
N LEU A 490 -5.94 -3.78 -27.82
CA LEU A 490 -6.85 -4.77 -27.24
C LEU A 490 -7.14 -5.91 -28.24
N LEU A 491 -7.35 -5.59 -29.51
CA LEU A 491 -7.57 -6.59 -30.57
C LEU A 491 -6.31 -7.42 -30.82
N LEU A 492 -5.14 -6.79 -30.91
CA LEU A 492 -3.87 -7.48 -31.07
C LEU A 492 -3.60 -8.43 -29.89
N LEU A 493 -3.78 -7.97 -28.65
CA LEU A 493 -3.63 -8.83 -27.48
C LEU A 493 -4.62 -10.00 -27.49
N SER A 494 -5.87 -9.76 -27.89
CA SER A 494 -6.90 -10.80 -28.02
C SER A 494 -6.52 -11.87 -29.04
N GLU A 495 -5.96 -11.45 -30.18
CA GLU A 495 -5.41 -12.34 -31.20
C GLU A 495 -4.22 -13.15 -30.66
N ARG A 496 -3.26 -12.52 -29.98
CA ARG A 496 -2.12 -13.24 -29.38
C ARG A 496 -2.56 -14.27 -28.34
N ILE A 497 -3.55 -13.95 -27.51
CA ILE A 497 -4.16 -14.88 -26.54
C ILE A 497 -4.84 -16.06 -27.26
N ARG A 498 -5.59 -15.77 -28.34
CA ARG A 498 -6.24 -16.81 -29.16
C ARG A 498 -5.21 -17.76 -29.76
N GLU A 499 -4.12 -17.24 -30.28
CA GLU A 499 -3.04 -18.05 -30.87
C GLU A 499 -2.10 -18.67 -29.82
N GLY A 500 -2.20 -18.24 -28.56
CA GLY A 500 -1.28 -18.66 -27.52
C GLY A 500 0.14 -18.15 -27.70
N LYS A 501 0.33 -17.09 -28.50
CA LYS A 501 1.63 -16.49 -28.83
C LYS A 501 1.94 -15.34 -27.90
N ALA A 502 3.23 -15.07 -27.70
CA ALA A 502 3.66 -13.86 -27.00
C ALA A 502 3.44 -12.61 -27.88
N LEU A 503 3.29 -11.46 -27.24
CA LEU A 503 3.62 -10.18 -27.85
C LEU A 503 5.14 -10.11 -28.04
N GLU A 504 5.58 -9.39 -29.08
CA GLU A 504 7.00 -9.11 -29.32
C GLU A 504 7.58 -8.23 -28.21
N GLU A 505 6.80 -7.25 -27.78
CA GLU A 505 7.10 -6.37 -26.64
C GLU A 505 5.81 -5.97 -25.92
N ASP A 506 5.95 -5.47 -24.69
CA ASP A 506 4.83 -4.88 -23.96
C ASP A 506 4.31 -3.61 -24.66
N LEU A 507 2.99 -3.49 -24.77
CA LEU A 507 2.35 -2.38 -25.48
C LEU A 507 2.02 -1.25 -24.51
N TYR A 508 2.60 -0.07 -24.75
CA TYR A 508 2.33 1.14 -23.96
C TYR A 508 1.48 2.12 -24.77
N ILE A 509 0.20 2.26 -24.38
CA ILE A 509 -0.79 2.97 -25.19
C ILE A 509 -1.47 4.10 -24.41
N GLY A 510 -1.58 5.26 -25.05
CA GLY A 510 -2.40 6.39 -24.59
C GLY A 510 -3.57 6.66 -25.54
N PRO A 511 -4.45 7.63 -25.20
CA PRO A 511 -5.57 7.99 -26.05
C PRO A 511 -5.08 8.59 -27.39
N ALA A 512 -5.70 8.20 -28.49
CA ALA A 512 -5.31 8.67 -29.81
C ALA A 512 -5.88 10.05 -30.10
N PHE A 513 -5.04 10.98 -30.58
CA PHE A 513 -5.44 12.33 -31.01
C PHE A 513 -6.22 13.15 -29.96
N PHE A 514 -6.25 12.73 -28.69
CA PHE A 514 -6.94 13.43 -27.63
C PHE A 514 -5.92 14.25 -26.82
N PRO A 515 -5.93 15.59 -26.87
CA PRO A 515 -4.87 16.37 -26.23
C PRO A 515 -4.84 16.20 -24.71
N ARG A 516 -3.65 15.96 -24.15
CA ARG A 516 -3.42 15.80 -22.70
C ARG A 516 -3.98 16.96 -21.87
N PHE A 517 -3.86 18.20 -22.38
CA PHE A 517 -4.39 19.37 -21.69
C PHE A 517 -5.92 19.27 -21.45
N PHE A 518 -6.69 18.81 -22.45
CA PHE A 518 -8.12 18.61 -22.28
C PHE A 518 -8.44 17.47 -21.31
N TYR A 519 -7.63 16.41 -21.29
CA TYR A 519 -7.76 15.33 -20.31
C TYR A 519 -7.59 15.86 -18.88
N ILE A 520 -6.54 16.63 -18.64
CA ILE A 520 -6.25 17.25 -17.33
C ILE A 520 -7.39 18.19 -16.93
N LEU A 521 -7.82 19.06 -17.84
CA LEU A 521 -8.90 20.02 -17.58
C LEU A 521 -10.21 19.31 -17.20
N ALA A 522 -10.61 18.32 -17.99
CA ALA A 522 -11.83 17.54 -17.73
C ALA A 522 -11.77 16.83 -16.38
N ALA A 523 -10.62 16.23 -16.03
CA ALA A 523 -10.44 15.58 -14.74
C ALA A 523 -10.52 16.57 -13.57
N HIS A 524 -9.87 17.73 -13.67
CA HIS A 524 -9.93 18.77 -12.62
C HIS A 524 -11.34 19.29 -12.42
N MET A 525 -12.09 19.52 -13.51
CA MET A 525 -13.50 19.91 -13.44
C MET A 525 -14.34 18.82 -12.79
N ASN A 526 -14.12 17.55 -13.15
CA ASN A 526 -14.84 16.42 -12.56
C ASN A 526 -14.59 16.30 -11.06
N PHE A 527 -13.33 16.38 -10.60
CA PHE A 527 -13.02 16.34 -9.17
C PHE A 527 -13.66 17.49 -8.39
N ARG A 528 -13.67 18.72 -8.94
CA ARG A 528 -14.37 19.85 -8.31
C ARG A 528 -15.89 19.63 -8.26
N GLY A 529 -16.47 19.13 -9.34
CA GLY A 529 -17.89 18.84 -9.42
C GLY A 529 -18.33 17.75 -8.43
N GLU A 530 -17.60 16.64 -8.38
CA GLU A 530 -17.85 15.55 -7.43
C GLU A 530 -17.60 15.98 -5.98
N GLY A 531 -16.57 16.77 -5.70
CA GLY A 531 -16.36 17.36 -4.38
C GLY A 531 -17.56 18.21 -3.94
N LYS A 532 -18.04 19.11 -4.82
CA LYS A 532 -19.21 19.95 -4.55
C LYS A 532 -20.49 19.13 -4.28
N LYS A 533 -20.71 18.04 -5.03
CA LYS A 533 -21.85 17.12 -4.79
C LYS A 533 -21.78 16.46 -3.41
N ASN A 534 -20.58 16.28 -2.86
CA ASN A 534 -20.36 15.76 -1.52
C ASN A 534 -20.28 16.87 -0.44
N GLY A 535 -20.65 18.11 -0.77
CA GLY A 535 -20.66 19.23 0.18
C GLY A 535 -19.32 19.91 0.41
N LEU A 536 -18.28 19.60 -0.38
CA LEU A 536 -16.94 20.18 -0.24
C LEU A 536 -16.78 21.45 -1.08
N SER A 537 -16.12 22.44 -0.51
CA SER A 537 -15.61 23.61 -1.22
C SER A 537 -14.30 23.30 -1.96
N ALA A 538 -13.89 24.19 -2.87
CA ALA A 538 -12.58 24.08 -3.53
C ALA A 538 -11.41 24.17 -2.53
N ARG A 539 -11.59 24.89 -1.41
CA ARG A 539 -10.58 24.99 -0.34
C ARG A 539 -10.43 23.66 0.39
N ASP A 540 -11.54 22.96 0.65
CA ASP A 540 -11.50 21.66 1.34
C ASP A 540 -10.74 20.61 0.52
N LEU A 541 -10.92 20.60 -0.81
CA LEU A 541 -10.18 19.70 -1.70
C LEU A 541 -8.67 19.97 -1.66
N LEU A 542 -8.26 21.23 -1.48
CA LEU A 542 -6.87 21.69 -1.45
C LEU A 542 -6.25 21.70 -0.05
N ALA A 543 -7.03 21.45 1.00
CA ALA A 543 -6.58 21.52 2.37
C ALA A 543 -5.40 20.56 2.63
N ALA A 544 -4.52 20.93 3.55
CA ALA A 544 -3.52 20.01 4.08
C ALA A 544 -4.21 18.78 4.66
N ALA A 545 -3.55 17.62 4.60
CA ALA A 545 -4.04 16.44 5.32
C ALA A 545 -3.80 16.68 6.81
N ARG A 546 -4.82 17.15 7.51
CA ARG A 546 -4.80 17.35 8.96
C ARG A 546 -5.73 16.35 9.60
N ILE A 547 -5.40 15.94 10.83
CA ILE A 547 -6.33 15.17 11.66
C ILE A 547 -7.36 16.11 12.24
#